data_AF-A0A955TRN3-F1
#
_entry.id   AF-A0A955TRN3-F1
#
_cell.length_a   1.000
_cell.length_b   1.000
_cell.length_c   1.000
_cell.angle_alpha   90.00
_cell.angle_beta   90.00
_cell.angle_gamma   90.00
#
_symmetry.space_group_name_H-M   'P 1'
#
loop_
_entity.id
_entity.type
_entity.pdbx_description
1 polymer ?
#
loop_
_entity_poly.entity_id
_entity_poly.type
_entity_poly.pdbx_seq_one_letter_code
_entity_poly.pdbx_strand_id
1 'polypeptide(L)'
;MPELTAYPPLHWILTCTALVLLMQAGFTCLETGMVRAKNSINVAIKNVVDFCIASIIFWIFGYAFMFGATQFGIIGTTHFLFDG
;
A
#
# COMPACT_ATOMS: atom_id res chain seq x y z
N MET A 1 25.21 -20.42 13.07
CA MET A 1 24.81 -19.08 12.61
C MET A 1 24.13 -19.17 11.23
N PRO A 2 22.92 -19.78 11.12
CA PRO A 2 22.21 -19.96 9.85
C PRO A 2 20.98 -19.03 9.68
N GLU A 3 20.58 -18.29 10.73
CA GLU A 3 19.35 -17.47 10.72
C GLU A 3 19.50 -16.19 9.88
N LEU A 4 20.72 -15.65 9.74
CA LEU A 4 20.97 -14.38 9.02
C LEU A 4 20.85 -14.49 7.49
N THR A 5 20.71 -15.71 6.96
CA THR A 5 20.47 -15.98 5.52
C THR A 5 19.03 -16.35 5.21
N ALA A 6 18.16 -16.54 6.21
CA ALA A 6 16.77 -16.97 6.01
C ALA A 6 15.80 -15.82 5.71
N TYR A 7 16.15 -14.59 6.12
CA TYR A 7 15.30 -13.41 5.96
C TYR A 7 15.75 -12.56 4.78
N PRO A 8 14.85 -12.16 3.87
CA PRO A 8 15.20 -11.21 2.82
C PRO A 8 15.73 -9.93 3.47
N PRO A 9 16.86 -9.39 3.00
CA PRO A 9 17.49 -8.28 3.64
C PRO A 9 16.62 -7.02 3.49
N LEU A 10 16.64 -6.16 4.51
CA LEU A 10 15.79 -4.97 4.55
C LEU A 10 15.90 -4.09 3.30
N HIS A 11 17.10 -3.97 2.72
CA HIS A 11 17.32 -3.21 1.48
C HIS A 11 16.54 -3.77 0.29
N TRP A 12 16.39 -5.09 0.20
CA TRP A 12 15.61 -5.74 -0.84
C TRP A 12 14.13 -5.42 -0.69
N ILE A 13 13.60 -5.58 0.53
CA ILE A 13 12.19 -5.27 0.84
C ILE A 13 11.88 -3.80 0.53
N LEU A 14 12.72 -2.87 0.97
CA LEU A 14 12.54 -1.44 0.69
C LEU A 14 12.58 -1.12 -0.81
N THR A 15 13.46 -1.78 -1.57
CA THR A 15 13.52 -1.63 -3.03
C THR A 15 12.24 -2.16 -3.68
N CYS A 16 11.76 -3.34 -3.28
CA CYS A 16 10.49 -3.88 -3.77
C CYS A 16 9.31 -2.96 -3.42
N THR A 17 9.25 -2.42 -2.21
CA THR A 17 8.21 -1.46 -1.82
C THR A 17 8.25 -0.21 -2.69
N ALA A 18 9.44 0.35 -2.99
CA ALA A 18 9.56 1.50 -3.89
C ALA A 18 9.07 1.18 -5.32
N LEU A 19 9.33 -0.02 -5.85
CA LEU A 19 8.82 -0.46 -7.14
C LEU A 19 7.29 -0.58 -7.15
N VAL A 20 6.69 -1.07 -6.06
CA VAL A 20 5.22 -1.14 -5.91
C VAL A 20 4.62 0.26 -5.84
N LEU A 21 5.25 1.21 -5.12
CA LEU A 21 4.81 2.60 -5.10
C LEU A 21 4.85 3.24 -6.50
N LEU A 22 5.84 2.88 -7.32
CA LEU A 22 5.91 3.32 -8.71
C LEU A 22 4.75 2.79 -9.57
N MET A 23 4.12 1.66 -9.21
CA MET A 23 2.91 1.18 -9.89
C MET A 23 1.76 2.18 -9.77
N GLN A 24 1.64 2.90 -8.66
CA GLN A 24 0.59 3.91 -8.49
C GLN A 24 0.75 5.08 -9.49
N ALA A 25 2.00 5.50 -9.72
CA ALA A 25 2.32 6.48 -10.76
C ALA A 25 2.02 5.92 -12.16
N GLY A 26 2.32 4.63 -12.39
CA GLY A 26 1.98 3.93 -13.63
C GLY A 26 0.49 3.91 -13.91
N PHE A 27 -0.35 3.52 -12.94
CA PHE A 27 -1.81 3.55 -13.06
C PHE A 27 -2.34 4.95 -13.30
N THR A 28 -1.81 5.95 -12.59
CA THR A 28 -2.18 7.35 -12.82
C THR A 28 -1.92 7.77 -14.27
N CYS A 29 -0.73 7.47 -14.83
CA CYS A 29 -0.41 7.78 -16.22
C CYS A 29 -1.33 7.04 -17.22
N LEU A 30 -1.63 5.76 -16.96
CA LEU A 30 -2.51 4.96 -17.82
C LEU A 30 -3.94 5.52 -17.80
N GLU A 31 -4.53 5.75 -16.63
CA GLU A 31 -5.91 6.23 -16.53
C GLU A 31 -6.08 7.66 -17.06
N THR A 32 -5.09 8.53 -16.83
CA THR A 32 -5.10 9.91 -17.33
C THR A 32 -4.87 10.01 -18.84
N GLY A 33 -4.13 9.06 -19.42
CA GLY A 33 -3.91 8.92 -20.86
C GLY A 33 -5.10 8.35 -21.63
N MET A 34 -5.95 7.56 -20.97
CA MET A 34 -7.14 6.95 -21.59
C MET A 34 -8.37 7.88 -21.59
N VAL A 35 -8.33 8.99 -20.85
CA VAL A 35 -9.42 9.98 -20.80
C VAL A 35 -9.14 11.21 -21.65
N ARG A 36 -10.20 11.92 -22.06
CA ARG A 36 -10.03 13.21 -22.77
C ARG A 36 -9.21 14.19 -21.94
N ALA A 37 -8.35 14.94 -22.62
CA ALA A 37 -7.48 15.97 -22.02
C ALA A 37 -8.22 16.90 -21.04
N LYS A 38 -9.46 17.31 -21.35
CA LYS A 38 -10.28 18.17 -20.48
C LYS A 38 -10.62 17.57 -19.10
N ASN A 39 -10.57 16.24 -18.94
CA ASN A 39 -10.87 15.54 -17.69
C ASN A 39 -9.66 14.78 -17.13
N SER A 40 -8.52 14.81 -17.83
CA SER A 40 -7.29 14.09 -17.44
C SER A 40 -6.79 14.52 -16.06
N ILE A 41 -6.79 15.82 -15.77
CA ILE A 41 -6.40 16.38 -14.46
C ILE A 41 -7.31 15.85 -13.34
N ASN A 42 -8.62 15.76 -13.59
CA ASN A 42 -9.58 15.28 -12.60
C ASN A 42 -9.39 13.80 -12.26
N VAL A 43 -8.97 12.98 -13.24
CA VAL A 43 -8.62 11.57 -13.03
C VAL A 43 -7.28 11.42 -12.31
N ALA A 44 -6.30 12.27 -12.65
CA ALA A 44 -5.01 12.29 -11.97
C ALA A 44 -5.16 12.56 -10.47
N ILE A 45 -5.93 13.59 -10.13
CA ILE A 45 -6.19 13.98 -8.73
C ILE A 45 -6.90 12.84 -7.99
N LYS A 46 -7.86 12.17 -8.62
CA LYS A 46 -8.55 11.02 -8.00
C LYS A 46 -7.58 9.89 -7.67
N ASN A 47 -6.66 9.54 -8.58
CA ASN A 47 -5.66 8.50 -8.33
C ASN A 47 -4.71 8.85 -7.17
N VAL A 48 -4.27 10.11 -7.10
CA VAL A 48 -3.38 10.56 -6.02
C VAL A 48 -4.13 10.57 -4.69
N VAL A 49 -5.36 11.07 -4.67
CA VAL A 49 -6.21 11.09 -3.47
C VAL A 49 -6.52 9.67 -3.01
N ASP A 50 -6.83 8.75 -3.92
CA ASP A 50 -7.05 7.34 -3.61
C ASP A 50 -5.81 6.71 -2.96
N PHE A 51 -4.61 6.95 -3.50
CA PHE A 51 -3.36 6.49 -2.90
C PHE A 51 -3.15 7.03 -1.48
N CYS A 52 -3.37 8.34 -1.26
CA CYS A 52 -3.23 8.95 0.05
C CYS A 52 -4.23 8.38 1.07
N ILE A 53 -5.50 8.30 0.68
CA ILE A 53 -6.57 7.79 1.55
C ILE A 53 -6.36 6.31 1.84
N ALA A 54 -6.05 5.50 0.82
CA ALA A 54 -5.77 4.08 0.98
C ALA A 54 -4.58 3.85 1.91
N SER A 55 -3.51 4.64 1.79
CA SER A 55 -2.34 4.56 2.68
C SER A 55 -2.71 4.87 4.14
N ILE A 56 -3.52 5.90 4.37
CA ILE A 56 -3.99 6.26 5.72
C ILE A 56 -4.92 5.17 6.27
N ILE A 57 -5.90 4.70 5.50
CA ILE A 57 -6.83 3.63 5.93
C ILE A 57 -6.07 2.34 6.22
N PHE A 58 -5.09 2.00 5.39
CA PHE A 58 -4.25 0.83 5.59
C PHE A 58 -3.43 0.96 6.89
N TRP A 59 -2.90 2.15 7.17
CA TRP A 59 -2.20 2.43 8.42
C TRP A 59 -3.11 2.30 9.65
N ILE A 60 -4.34 2.83 9.58
CA ILE A 60 -5.29 2.85 10.71
C ILE A 60 -5.90 1.46 10.99
N PHE A 61 -6.36 0.76 9.95
CA PHE A 61 -7.13 -0.48 10.10
C PHE A 61 -6.56 -1.65 9.30
N GLY A 62 -6.03 -1.40 8.10
CA GLY A 62 -5.63 -2.46 7.17
C GLY A 62 -4.52 -3.36 7.73
N TYR A 63 -3.53 -2.77 8.39
CA TYR A 63 -2.46 -3.52 9.03
C TYR A 63 -2.99 -4.42 10.16
N ALA A 64 -3.87 -3.90 11.01
CA ALA A 64 -4.47 -4.65 12.12
C ALA A 64 -5.24 -5.87 11.64
N PHE A 65 -6.04 -5.71 10.58
CA PHE A 65 -6.84 -6.82 10.04
C PHE A 65 -5.98 -7.87 9.34
N MET A 66 -4.89 -7.47 8.68
CA MET A 66 -4.06 -8.39 7.89
C MET A 66 -2.98 -9.10 8.72
N PHE A 67 -2.37 -8.41 9.68
CA PHE A 67 -1.24 -8.91 10.46
C PHE A 67 -1.49 -8.98 11.97
N GLY A 68 -2.68 -8.59 12.44
CA GLY A 68 -3.06 -8.72 13.84
C GLY A 68 -3.37 -10.15 14.28
N ALA A 69 -3.52 -10.35 15.59
CA ALA A 69 -3.82 -11.64 16.18
C ALA A 69 -5.13 -12.19 15.63
N THR A 70 -5.04 -13.40 15.09
CA THR A 70 -6.10 -14.00 14.30
C THR A 70 -7.26 -14.50 15.19
N GLN A 71 -8.45 -13.97 14.96
CA GLN A 71 -9.70 -14.56 15.41
C GLN A 71 -10.22 -15.53 14.35
N PHE A 72 -10.36 -16.80 14.74
CA PHE A 72 -10.96 -17.88 13.94
C PHE A 72 -10.35 -18.14 12.54
N GLY A 73 -9.12 -17.68 12.29
CA GLY A 73 -8.45 -17.83 10.99
C GLY A 73 -8.79 -16.75 9.96
N ILE A 74 -9.64 -15.77 10.30
CA ILE A 74 -10.31 -14.92 9.30
C ILE A 74 -9.95 -13.43 9.45
N ILE A 75 -9.81 -12.94 10.69
CA ILE A 75 -9.61 -11.50 10.92
C ILE A 75 -8.58 -11.24 12.03
N GLY A 76 -7.64 -10.33 11.77
CA GLY A 76 -6.73 -9.81 12.78
C GLY A 76 -7.44 -8.82 13.72
N THR A 77 -7.21 -8.91 15.03
CA THR A 77 -7.92 -8.10 16.04
C THR A 77 -7.02 -7.19 16.87
N THR A 78 -5.73 -7.14 16.57
CA THR A 78 -4.73 -6.35 17.30
C THR A 78 -3.96 -5.44 16.34
N HIS A 79 -3.26 -4.42 16.88
CA HIS A 79 -2.45 -3.44 16.14
C HIS A 79 -3.23 -2.42 15.29
N PHE A 80 -4.36 -1.91 15.80
CA PHE A 80 -5.06 -0.77 15.20
C PHE A 80 -4.26 0.53 15.38
N LEU A 81 -4.30 1.42 14.38
CA LEU A 81 -3.70 2.77 14.40
C LEU A 81 -2.18 2.80 14.64
N PHE A 82 -1.51 1.64 14.52
CA PHE A 82 -0.17 1.41 15.06
C PHE A 82 -0.01 1.90 16.50
N ASP A 83 -1.13 1.91 17.22
CA ASP A 83 -1.26 2.53 18.53
C ASP A 83 -1.50 1.45 19.60
N GLY A 84 -0.74 1.54 20.69
CA GLY A 84 0.28 2.57 20.95
C GLY A 84 1.12 2.24 22.16
#